data_AF-A0A6J4IBN6-F1
#
_entry.id   AF-A0A6J4IBN6-F1
#
_cell.length_a   1.000
_cell.length_b   1.000
_cell.length_c   1.000
_cell.angle_alpha   90.00
_cell.angle_beta   90.00
_cell.angle_gamma   90.00
#
_symmetry.space_group_name_H-M   'P 1'
#
loop_
_entity.id
_entity.type
_entity.pdbx_description
1 polymer ?
#
loop_
_entity_poly.entity_id
_entity_poly.type
_entity_poly.pdbx_seq_one_letter_code
_entity_poly.pdbx_strand_id
1 'polypeptide(L)'
;MKDAADTTSAPLSCPNCGMTVAALRAEGRMGCATCYRVFDAIVVQATAELHGVVVDEAATVPQRPPLPWPTRRAEARPPAPAPPRKRP
;
A
#
# COMPACT_ATOMS: atom_id res chain seq x y z
N MET A 1 -23.32 -0.11 -27.83
CA MET A 1 -23.26 -1.30 -26.96
C MET A 1 -21.90 -1.32 -26.27
N LYS A 2 -21.86 -1.26 -24.94
CA LYS A 2 -21.13 -2.17 -24.05
C LYS A 2 -20.97 -1.52 -22.67
N ASP A 3 -22.06 -1.59 -21.93
CA ASP A 3 -22.12 -1.53 -20.48
C ASP A 3 -21.14 -2.58 -19.92
N ALA A 4 -20.14 -2.14 -19.16
CA ALA A 4 -19.19 -3.01 -18.48
C ALA A 4 -19.22 -2.72 -16.98
N ALA A 5 -20.14 -3.42 -16.32
CA ALA A 5 -20.09 -3.84 -14.94
C ALA A 5 -19.72 -2.75 -13.90
N ASP A 6 -20.69 -1.89 -13.60
CA ASP A 6 -20.86 -1.38 -12.24
C ASP A 6 -21.13 -2.59 -11.33
N THR A 7 -20.05 -3.19 -10.85
CA THR A 7 -20.15 -4.23 -9.82
C THR A 7 -20.59 -3.50 -8.57
N THR A 8 -21.85 -3.69 -8.21
CA THR A 8 -22.47 -3.37 -6.93
C THR A 8 -21.49 -3.72 -5.80
N SER A 9 -20.67 -2.75 -5.43
CA SER A 9 -19.64 -2.90 -4.42
C SER A 9 -20.21 -2.27 -3.17
N ALA A 10 -20.52 -3.09 -2.18
CA ALA A 10 -20.83 -2.58 -0.85
C ALA A 10 -19.74 -1.57 -0.44
N PRO A 11 -20.09 -0.47 0.26
CA PRO A 11 -19.15 0.60 0.55
C PRO A 11 -17.95 0.04 1.33
N LEU A 12 -16.84 -0.17 0.61
CA LEU A 12 -15.61 -0.73 1.16
C LEU A 12 -15.16 0.14 2.33
N SER A 13 -15.08 -0.48 3.49
CA SER A 13 -14.75 0.19 4.75
C SER A 13 -13.67 -0.61 5.48
N CYS A 14 -12.72 0.09 6.09
CA CYS A 14 -11.63 -0.54 6.82
C CYS A 14 -12.19 -1.18 8.10
N PRO A 15 -12.04 -2.49 8.30
CA PRO A 15 -12.59 -3.18 9.49
C PRO A 15 -11.86 -2.80 10.79
N ASN A 16 -10.69 -2.18 10.69
CA ASN A 16 -9.88 -1.83 11.86
C ASN A 16 -10.19 -0.43 12.42
N CYS A 17 -10.44 0.55 11.54
CA CYS A 17 -10.62 1.94 11.97
C CYS A 17 -11.89 2.61 11.42
N GLY A 18 -12.71 1.88 10.65
CA GLY A 18 -13.98 2.38 10.11
C GLY A 18 -13.85 3.38 8.95
N MET A 19 -12.64 3.61 8.43
CA MET A 19 -12.42 4.51 7.28
C MET A 19 -13.17 3.99 6.05
N THR A 20 -13.76 4.87 5.26
CA THR A 20 -14.52 4.51 4.06
C THR A 20 -13.78 4.93 2.79
N VAL A 21 -14.11 4.29 1.66
CA VAL A 21 -13.59 4.72 0.34
C VAL A 21 -14.00 6.16 0.00
N ALA A 22 -15.19 6.59 0.40
CA ALA A 22 -15.64 7.96 0.15
C ALA A 22 -14.74 8.99 0.86
N ALA A 23 -14.41 8.75 2.13
CA ALA A 23 -13.47 9.59 2.87
C ALA A 23 -12.06 9.54 2.26
N LEU A 24 -11.60 8.36 1.83
CA LEU A 24 -10.31 8.22 1.16
C LEU A 24 -10.24 9.04 -0.13
N ARG A 25 -11.27 8.99 -0.98
CA ARG A 25 -11.32 9.76 -2.24
C ARG A 25 -11.40 11.26 -2.00
N ALA A 26 -12.10 11.70 -0.96
CA ALA A 26 -12.24 13.12 -0.63
C ALA A 26 -10.98 13.72 0.01
N GLU A 27 -10.33 12.99 0.93
CA GLU A 27 -9.23 13.52 1.76
C GLU A 27 -7.84 13.04 1.32
N GLY A 28 -7.75 11.94 0.57
CA GLY A 28 -6.50 11.33 0.13
C GLY A 28 -5.64 10.74 1.24
N ARG A 29 -6.19 10.57 2.47
CA ARG A 29 -5.44 10.12 3.64
C ARG A 29 -5.99 8.81 4.20
N MET A 30 -5.07 7.95 4.66
CA MET A 30 -5.36 6.67 5.30
C MET A 30 -4.98 6.70 6.78
N GLY A 31 -5.89 6.27 7.65
CA GLY A 31 -5.76 6.40 9.11
C GLY A 31 -5.09 5.25 9.87
N CYS A 32 -4.91 4.07 9.27
CA CYS A 32 -4.21 2.95 9.92
C CYS A 32 -3.49 2.04 8.90
N ALA A 33 -2.62 1.15 9.38
CA ALA A 33 -1.86 0.23 8.54
C ALA A 33 -2.76 -0.72 7.71
N THR A 34 -3.93 -1.10 8.24
CA THR A 34 -4.88 -1.98 7.55
C THR A 34 -5.51 -1.29 6.34
N CYS A 35 -5.65 0.05 6.36
CA CYS A 35 -6.21 0.81 5.24
C CYS A 35 -5.42 0.59 3.94
N TYR A 36 -4.09 0.51 4.01
CA TYR A 36 -3.26 0.27 2.82
C TYR A 36 -3.53 -1.08 2.17
N ARG A 37 -3.95 -2.09 2.93
CA ARG A 37 -4.29 -3.40 2.38
C ARG A 37 -5.72 -3.43 1.83
N VAL A 38 -6.65 -2.78 2.53
CA VAL A 38 -8.07 -2.77 2.16
C VAL A 38 -8.30 -1.93 0.90
N PHE A 39 -7.58 -0.82 0.75
CA PHE A 39 -7.76 0.12 -0.35
C PHE A 39 -6.63 0.06 -1.39
N ASP A 40 -5.78 -0.97 -1.35
CA ASP A 40 -4.59 -1.11 -2.20
C ASP A 40 -4.91 -0.87 -3.68
N ALA A 41 -5.87 -1.64 -4.21
CA ALA A 41 -6.29 -1.52 -5.60
C ALA A 41 -6.76 -0.10 -5.98
N ILE A 42 -7.48 0.58 -5.08
CA ILE A 42 -7.99 1.93 -5.32
C ILE A 42 -6.85 2.93 -5.37
N VAL A 43 -5.88 2.81 -4.46
CA VAL A 43 -4.72 3.69 -4.37
C VAL A 43 -3.79 3.51 -5.56
N VAL A 44 -3.54 2.26 -5.97
CA VAL A 44 -2.71 1.95 -7.13
C VAL A 44 -3.31 2.54 -8.40
N GLN A 45 -4.62 2.35 -8.62
CA GLN A 45 -5.33 2.92 -9.77
C GLN A 45 -5.27 4.46 -9.76
N ALA A 46 -5.65 5.09 -8.64
CA ALA A 46 -5.64 6.55 -8.55
C ALA A 46 -4.25 7.15 -8.76
N THR A 47 -3.20 6.49 -8.26
CA THR A 47 -1.81 6.93 -8.44
C THR A 47 -1.38 6.79 -9.90
N ALA A 48 -1.79 5.71 -10.56
CA ALA A 48 -1.49 5.49 -11.97
C ALA A 48 -2.17 6.55 -12.85
N GLU A 49 -3.45 6.85 -12.60
CA GLU A 49 -4.20 7.91 -13.28
C GLU A 49 -3.51 9.28 -13.12
N LEU A 50 -3.10 9.63 -11.90
CA LEU A 50 -2.38 10.89 -11.63
C LEU A 50 -1.05 11.00 -12.38
N HIS A 51 -0.38 9.87 -12.64
CA HIS A 51 0.89 9.82 -13.36
C HIS A 51 0.75 9.48 -14.86
N GLY A 52 -0.48 9.32 -15.36
CA GLY A 52 -0.73 8.93 -16.75
C GLY A 52 -0.21 7.53 -17.11
N VAL A 53 -0.12 6.63 -16.12
CA VAL A 53 0.34 5.25 -16.27
C VAL A 53 -0.86 4.32 -16.41
N VAL A 54 -0.79 3.37 -17.34
CA VAL A 54 -1.76 2.27 -17.43
C VAL A 54 -1.27 1.15 -16.52
N VAL A 55 -2.07 0.80 -15.52
CA VAL A 55 -1.81 -0.30 -14.60
C VAL A 55 -2.59 -1.53 -15.04
N ASP A 56 -1.87 -2.55 -15.51
CA ASP A 56 -2.40 -3.88 -15.74
C ASP A 56 -2.47 -4.64 -14.40
N GLU A 57 -3.65 -5.12 -14.00
CA GLU A 57 -3.80 -5.95 -12.78
C GLU A 57 -2.97 -7.24 -12.83
N ALA A 58 -2.62 -7.70 -14.04
CA ALA A 58 -1.76 -8.87 -14.26
C ALA A 58 -0.25 -8.51 -14.32
N ALA A 59 0.13 -7.24 -14.31
CA ALA A 59 1.52 -6.83 -14.43
C ALA A 59 2.27 -7.05 -13.10
N THR A 60 3.38 -7.78 -13.16
CA THR A 60 4.27 -7.91 -12.01
C THR A 60 4.90 -6.54 -11.71
N VAL A 61 4.87 -6.11 -10.45
CA VAL A 61 5.59 -4.90 -10.03
C VAL A 61 7.07 -5.11 -10.30
N PRO A 62 7.73 -4.27 -11.12
CA PRO A 62 9.15 -4.42 -11.41
C PRO A 62 9.95 -4.24 -10.12
N GLN A 63 10.88 -5.17 -9.88
CA GLN A 63 11.79 -5.04 -8.74
C GLN A 63 12.69 -3.83 -8.96
N ARG A 64 12.82 -2.99 -7.94
CA ARG A 64 13.72 -1.85 -7.99
C ARG A 64 15.16 -2.35 -8.20
N PRO A 65 15.89 -1.90 -9.23
CA PRO A 65 17.26 -2.33 -9.45
C PRO A 65 18.16 -1.95 -8.26
N PRO A 66 19.22 -2.72 -7.99
CA PRO A 66 20.18 -2.38 -6.95
C PRO A 66 20.81 -1.00 -7.27
N LEU A 67 20.95 -0.18 -6.23
CA LEU A 67 21.57 1.14 -6.39
C LEU A 67 23.10 0.98 -6.46
N PRO A 68 23.82 1.80 -7.25
CA PRO A 68 25.27 1.73 -7.36
C PRO A 68 26.03 2.21 -6.11
N TRP A 69 25.34 2.74 -5.10
CA TRP A 69 25.93 3.16 -3.82
C TRP A 69 25.42 2.28 -2.67
N PRO A 70 26.22 2.09 -1.60
CA PRO A 70 25.76 1.37 -0.42
C PRO A 70 24.53 2.06 0.19
N THR A 71 23.51 1.26 0.49
CA THR A 71 22.32 1.72 1.21
C THR A 71 22.32 1.10 2.60
N ARG A 72 21.77 1.79 3.61
CA ARG A 72 21.58 1.21 4.95
C ARG A 72 20.92 -0.16 4.95
N ARG A 73 20.04 -0.44 3.97
CA ARG A 73 19.36 -1.74 3.82
C ARG A 73 20.30 -2.81 3.28
N ALA A 74 21.21 -2.45 2.37
CA ALA A 74 22.23 -3.36 1.85
C ALA A 74 23.36 -3.61 2.86
N GLU A 75 23.72 -2.59 3.65
CA GLU A 75 24.75 -2.67 4.68
C GLU A 75 24.28 -3.35 5.98
N ALA A 76 23.09 -3.97 5.99
CA ALA A 76 22.37 -4.44 7.17
C ALA A 76 23.32 -5.02 8.23
N ARG A 77 23.70 -4.16 9.18
CA ARG A 77 24.40 -4.59 10.38
C ARG A 77 23.39 -5.48 11.12
N PRO A 78 23.75 -6.73 11.48
CA PRO A 78 22.83 -7.58 12.23
C PRO A 78 22.35 -6.79 13.46
N PRO A 79 21.07 -6.94 13.85
CA PRO A 79 20.57 -6.27 15.04
C PRO A 79 21.50 -6.62 16.19
N ALA A 80 21.91 -5.60 16.97
CA ALA A 80 22.72 -5.84 18.16
C ALA A 80 22.03 -6.91 19.02
N PRO A 81 22.78 -7.84 19.64
CA PRO A 81 22.19 -8.82 20.53
C PRO A 81 21.35 -8.11 21.60
N ALA A 82 20.16 -8.64 21.90
CA ALA A 82 19.30 -8.06 22.91
C ALA A 82 20.07 -7.95 24.25
N PRO A 83 19.92 -6.85 25.00
CA PRO A 83 20.56 -6.72 26.29
C PRO A 83 20.09 -7.84 27.23
N PRO A 84 20.94 -8.36 28.13
CA PRO A 84 20.52 -9.36 29.10
C PRO A 84 19.40 -8.78 29.95
N ARG A 85 18.25 -9.46 29.99
CA ARG A 85 17.15 -9.09 30.88
C ARG A 85 17.60 -9.34 32.31
N LYS A 86 17.80 -8.27 33.09
CA LYS A 86 17.95 -8.37 34.55
C LYS A 86 16.63 -8.95 35.08
N ARG A 87 16.68 -10.16 35.65
CA ARG A 87 15.55 -10.76 36.37
C ARG A 87 15.48 -10.10 37.76
N PRO A 88 14.32 -9.58 38.20
CA PRO A 88 14.15 -9.07 39.56
C PRO A 88 14.24 -10.20 40.60
#